data_AF-A0A918JJR5-F1
#
_entry.id   AF-A0A918JJR5-F1
#
_cell.length_a   1.000
_cell.length_b   1.000
_cell.length_c   1.000
_cell.angle_alpha   90.00
_cell.angle_beta   90.00
_cell.angle_gamma   90.00
#
_symmetry.space_group_name_H-M   'P 1'
#
loop_
_entity.id
_entity.type
_entity.pdbx_description
1 polymer ?
#
loop_
_entity_poly.entity_id
_entity_poly.type
_entity_poly.pdbx_seq_one_letter_code
_entity_poly.pdbx_strand_id
1 'polypeptide(L)'
;MTEYESAGLAERLNHLFATVRRDDGLEHSNEQVAAAIARAGVTISQSYIWQLRKGKKGNPTIKHLQALADFFGVPVSYFLDDDVACRVNGQLEAIRAEQARLAEALGRGEVRVMAMRAGELSPERRKQVMDLLDVIYRLEQAEQQGTVHE
;
A
#
# COMPACT_ATOMS: atom_id res chain seq x y z
N MET A 1 -23.24 -10.80 -21.69
CA MET A 1 -22.96 -10.92 -20.25
C MET A 1 -21.48 -10.78 -19.88
N THR A 2 -20.54 -10.80 -20.82
CA THR A 2 -19.08 -10.81 -20.57
C THR A 2 -18.41 -9.44 -20.40
N GLU A 3 -19.08 -8.33 -20.75
CA GLU A 3 -18.50 -6.97 -20.60
C GLU A 3 -18.49 -6.48 -19.14
N TYR A 4 -19.49 -6.87 -18.34
CA TYR A 4 -19.60 -6.46 -16.93
C TYR A 4 -18.53 -7.12 -16.03
N GLU A 5 -18.22 -8.41 -16.25
CA GLU A 5 -17.14 -9.11 -15.52
C GLU A 5 -15.75 -8.55 -15.90
N SER A 6 -15.56 -8.18 -17.17
CA SER A 6 -14.31 -7.55 -17.65
C SER A 6 -14.09 -6.16 -17.04
N ALA A 7 -15.16 -5.38 -16.87
CA ALA A 7 -15.10 -4.08 -16.21
C ALA A 7 -14.68 -4.20 -14.74
N GLY A 8 -15.24 -5.17 -14.01
CA GLY A 8 -14.87 -5.44 -12.62
C GLY A 8 -13.41 -5.87 -12.45
N LEU A 9 -12.90 -6.77 -13.31
CA LEU A 9 -11.50 -7.18 -13.28
C LEU A 9 -10.55 -6.00 -13.55
N ALA A 10 -10.84 -5.21 -14.58
CA ALA A 10 -10.02 -4.07 -14.97
C ALA A 10 -9.96 -3.02 -13.86
N GLU A 11 -11.10 -2.71 -13.24
CA GLU A 11 -11.21 -1.79 -12.11
C GLU A 11 -10.38 -2.26 -10.91
N ARG A 12 -10.59 -3.51 -10.47
CA ARG A 12 -9.85 -4.11 -9.35
C ARG A 12 -8.34 -4.15 -9.61
N LEU A 13 -7.92 -4.50 -10.83
CA LEU A 13 -6.50 -4.49 -11.18
C LEU A 13 -5.93 -3.08 -11.16
N ASN A 14 -6.63 -2.09 -11.74
CA ASN A 14 -6.17 -0.70 -11.69
C ASN A 14 -6.12 -0.14 -10.28
N HIS A 15 -7.03 -0.54 -9.40
CA HIS A 15 -6.99 -0.19 -7.99
C HIS A 15 -5.68 -0.69 -7.35
N LEU A 16 -5.28 -1.95 -7.56
CA LEU A 16 -4.02 -2.48 -7.05
C LEU A 16 -2.79 -1.71 -7.56
N PHE A 17 -2.75 -1.37 -8.85
CA PHE A 17 -1.69 -0.53 -9.41
C PHE A 17 -1.66 0.87 -8.76
N ALA A 18 -2.82 1.39 -8.37
CA ALA A 18 -2.95 2.70 -7.77
C ALA A 18 -2.66 2.72 -6.26
N THR A 19 -2.81 1.61 -5.55
CA THR A 19 -2.62 1.53 -4.09
C THR A 19 -1.29 0.91 -3.69
N VAL A 20 -0.84 -0.13 -4.39
CA VAL A 20 0.44 -0.79 -4.12
C VAL A 20 1.52 -0.06 -4.90
N ARG A 21 2.15 0.91 -4.23
CA ARG A 21 3.20 1.75 -4.81
C ARG A 21 4.57 1.16 -4.54
N ARG A 22 5.51 1.51 -5.42
CA ARG A 22 6.94 1.27 -5.24
C ARG A 22 7.49 2.14 -4.11
N ASP A 23 8.71 1.84 -3.67
CA ASP A 23 9.42 2.60 -2.63
C ASP A 23 9.64 4.08 -3.01
N ASP A 24 9.66 4.40 -4.31
CA ASP A 24 9.75 5.76 -4.84
C ASP A 24 8.38 6.47 -4.95
N GLY A 25 7.30 5.83 -4.49
CA GLY A 25 5.93 6.34 -4.51
C GLY A 25 5.23 6.24 -5.87
N LEU A 26 5.92 5.74 -6.92
CA LEU A 26 5.34 5.62 -8.26
C LEU A 26 4.55 4.31 -8.42
N GLU A 27 3.64 4.28 -9.39
CA GLU A 27 3.00 3.02 -9.81
C GLU A 27 4.03 2.07 -10.40
N HIS A 28 3.76 0.78 -10.25
CA HIS A 28 4.43 -0.22 -11.06
C HIS A 28 4.08 -0.04 -12.54
N SER A 29 5.08 -0.11 -13.42
CA SER A 29 4.83 -0.23 -14.86
C SER A 29 4.37 -1.64 -15.20
N ASN A 30 3.61 -1.79 -16.30
CA ASN A 30 3.19 -3.12 -16.77
C ASN A 30 4.40 -4.02 -17.09
N GLU A 31 5.50 -3.42 -17.55
CA GLU A 31 6.77 -4.11 -17.78
C GLU A 31 7.40 -4.62 -16.48
N GLN A 32 7.42 -3.80 -15.43
CA GLN A 32 7.94 -4.20 -14.12
C GLN A 32 7.15 -5.38 -13.54
N VAL A 33 5.81 -5.31 -13.61
CA VAL A 33 4.94 -6.40 -13.14
C VAL A 33 5.16 -7.66 -13.96
N ALA A 34 5.18 -7.56 -15.29
CA ALA A 34 5.42 -8.70 -16.17
C ALA A 34 6.79 -9.35 -15.91
N ALA A 35 7.85 -8.55 -15.76
CA ALA A 35 9.19 -9.05 -15.47
C ALA A 35 9.29 -9.72 -14.10
N ALA A 36 8.61 -9.18 -13.08
CA ALA A 36 8.56 -9.79 -11.75
C ALA A 36 7.84 -11.14 -11.78
N ILE A 37 6.69 -11.21 -12.43
CA ILE A 37 5.91 -12.44 -12.59
C ILE A 37 6.70 -13.49 -13.41
N ALA A 38 7.42 -13.07 -14.45
CA ALA A 38 8.28 -13.95 -15.23
C ALA A 38 9.41 -14.57 -14.39
N ARG A 39 10.04 -13.79 -13.49
CA ARG A 39 11.05 -14.31 -12.54
C ARG A 39 10.46 -15.34 -11.56
N ALA A 40 9.17 -15.24 -11.25
CA ALA A 40 8.45 -16.22 -10.43
C ALA A 40 7.99 -17.47 -11.24
N GLY A 41 8.36 -17.58 -12.51
CA GLY A 41 8.10 -18.78 -13.34
C GLY A 41 6.77 -18.76 -14.09
N VAL A 42 6.06 -17.62 -14.14
CA VAL A 42 4.83 -17.46 -14.93
C VAL A 42 5.07 -16.51 -16.09
N THR A 43 4.89 -16.98 -17.32
CA THR A 43 5.01 -16.11 -18.50
C THR A 43 3.75 -15.26 -18.67
N ILE A 44 3.91 -13.95 -18.57
CA ILE A 44 2.88 -12.95 -18.85
C ILE A 44 3.53 -11.75 -19.55
N SER A 45 2.86 -11.16 -20.54
CA SER A 45 3.42 -10.02 -21.28
C SER A 45 2.89 -8.69 -20.75
N GLN A 46 3.71 -7.63 -20.84
CA GLN A 46 3.30 -6.28 -20.49
C GLN A 46 2.06 -5.80 -21.28
N SER A 47 1.97 -6.20 -22.56
CA SER A 47 0.85 -5.86 -23.43
C SER A 47 -0.44 -6.55 -22.98
N TYR A 48 -0.35 -7.79 -22.52
CA TYR A 48 -1.49 -8.49 -21.96
C TYR A 48 -1.99 -7.85 -20.67
N ILE A 49 -1.09 -7.48 -19.75
CA ILE A 49 -1.46 -6.74 -18.53
C ILE A 49 -2.14 -5.42 -18.89
N TRP A 50 -1.62 -4.68 -19.87
CA TRP A 50 -2.26 -3.46 -20.35
C TRP A 50 -3.67 -3.71 -20.90
N GLN A 51 -3.87 -4.79 -21.67
CA GLN A 51 -5.19 -5.17 -22.19
C GLN A 51 -6.17 -5.51 -21.07
N LEU A 52 -5.73 -6.21 -20.02
CA LEU A 52 -6.54 -6.49 -18.83
C LEU A 52 -6.93 -5.18 -18.12
N ARG A 53 -5.97 -4.29 -17.88
CA ARG A 53 -6.21 -2.97 -17.26
C ARG A 53 -7.15 -2.08 -18.06
N LYS A 54 -7.20 -2.24 -19.38
CA LYS A 54 -8.11 -1.50 -20.27
C LYS A 54 -9.45 -2.21 -20.50
N GLY A 55 -9.69 -3.36 -19.88
CA GLY A 55 -10.88 -4.18 -20.10
C GLY A 55 -10.97 -4.77 -21.51
N LYS A 56 -9.91 -4.67 -22.33
CA LYS A 56 -9.86 -5.25 -23.69
C LYS A 56 -9.79 -6.77 -23.67
N LYS A 57 -9.30 -7.32 -22.56
CA LYS A 57 -9.36 -8.74 -22.21
C LYS A 57 -9.95 -8.85 -20.81
N GLY A 58 -10.99 -9.67 -20.67
CA GLY A 58 -11.68 -9.86 -19.39
C GLY A 58 -11.56 -11.27 -18.80
N ASN A 59 -10.98 -12.22 -19.53
CA ASN A 59 -10.91 -13.62 -19.12
C ASN A 59 -9.47 -14.14 -19.06
N PRO A 60 -8.67 -13.71 -18.06
CA PRO A 60 -7.36 -14.29 -17.78
C PRO A 60 -7.47 -15.70 -17.22
N THR A 61 -6.41 -16.48 -17.41
CA THR A 61 -6.30 -17.79 -16.76
C THR A 61 -6.17 -17.62 -15.24
N ILE A 62 -6.62 -18.61 -14.47
CA ILE A 62 -6.42 -18.63 -13.01
C ILE A 62 -4.93 -18.50 -12.65
N LYS A 63 -4.05 -19.09 -13.46
CA LYS A 63 -2.59 -18.96 -13.29
C LYS A 63 -2.11 -17.50 -13.41
N HIS A 64 -2.66 -16.73 -14.33
CA HIS A 64 -2.34 -15.30 -14.47
C HIS A 64 -2.94 -14.46 -13.34
N LEU A 65 -4.18 -14.76 -12.91
CA LEU A 65 -4.79 -14.10 -11.76
C LEU A 65 -3.99 -14.35 -10.48
N GLN A 66 -3.59 -15.59 -10.22
CA GLN A 66 -2.77 -15.93 -9.06
C GLN A 66 -1.43 -15.19 -9.10
N ALA A 67 -0.76 -15.17 -10.23
CA ALA A 67 0.53 -14.47 -10.35
C ALA A 67 0.41 -12.95 -10.15
N LEU A 68 -0.68 -12.33 -10.62
CA LEU A 68 -0.98 -10.93 -10.35
C LEU A 68 -1.28 -10.70 -8.86
N ALA A 69 -2.08 -11.58 -8.26
CA ALA A 69 -2.44 -11.52 -6.84
C ALA A 69 -1.19 -11.62 -5.95
N ASP A 70 -0.32 -12.58 -6.23
CA ASP A 70 0.95 -12.80 -5.53
C ASP A 70 1.88 -11.58 -5.65
N PHE A 71 1.96 -10.98 -6.84
CA PHE A 71 2.75 -9.76 -7.05
C PHE A 71 2.26 -8.60 -6.19
N PHE A 72 0.94 -8.39 -6.10
CA PHE A 72 0.34 -7.31 -5.31
C PHE A 72 0.15 -7.66 -3.83
N GLY A 73 0.45 -8.90 -3.41
CA GLY A 73 0.29 -9.35 -2.03
C GLY A 73 -1.17 -9.48 -1.59
N VAL A 74 -2.09 -9.78 -2.51
CA VAL A 74 -3.53 -9.96 -2.22
C VAL A 74 -3.96 -11.41 -2.50
N PRO A 75 -5.05 -11.91 -1.88
CA PRO A 75 -5.58 -13.23 -2.23
C PRO A 75 -6.15 -13.23 -3.65
N VAL A 76 -6.05 -14.35 -4.39
CA VAL A 76 -6.59 -14.45 -5.75
C VAL A 76 -8.11 -14.21 -5.82
N SER A 77 -8.83 -14.55 -4.75
CA SER A 77 -10.26 -14.27 -4.62
C SER A 77 -10.60 -12.78 -4.67
N TYR A 78 -9.62 -11.89 -4.46
CA TYR A 78 -9.76 -10.46 -4.70
C TYR A 78 -10.32 -10.16 -6.10
N PHE A 79 -9.95 -10.93 -7.13
CA PHE A 79 -10.43 -10.73 -8.49
C PHE A 79 -11.79 -11.37 -8.80
N LEU A 80 -12.31 -12.22 -7.90
CA LEU A 80 -13.49 -13.05 -8.15
C LEU A 80 -14.65 -12.77 -7.20
N ASP A 81 -14.37 -12.24 -6.01
CA ASP A 81 -15.33 -12.09 -4.91
C ASP A 81 -15.39 -10.61 -4.48
N ASP A 82 -16.58 -10.01 -4.55
CA ASP A 82 -16.81 -8.60 -4.20
C ASP A 82 -16.62 -8.32 -2.71
N ASP A 83 -17.00 -9.23 -1.81
CA ASP A 83 -16.86 -9.05 -0.37
C ASP A 83 -15.38 -9.10 0.02
N VAL A 84 -14.61 -10.00 -0.60
CA VAL A 84 -13.16 -10.03 -0.43
C VAL A 84 -12.53 -8.77 -0.99
N ALA A 85 -12.95 -8.31 -2.17
CA ALA A 85 -12.43 -7.09 -2.78
C ALA A 85 -12.67 -5.86 -1.88
N CYS A 86 -13.89 -5.70 -1.35
CA CYS A 86 -14.26 -4.61 -0.45
C CYS A 86 -13.39 -4.62 0.81
N ARG A 87 -13.23 -5.78 1.46
CA ARG A 87 -12.39 -5.91 2.67
C ARG A 87 -10.93 -5.56 2.39
N VAL A 88 -10.36 -6.09 1.31
CA VAL A 88 -8.95 -5.84 0.94
C VAL A 88 -8.75 -4.37 0.57
N ASN A 89 -9.69 -3.74 -0.13
CA ASN A 89 -9.61 -2.31 -0.46
C ASN A 89 -9.56 -1.46 0.82
N GLY A 90 -10.44 -1.72 1.79
CA GLY A 90 -10.41 -1.00 3.08
C GLY A 90 -9.08 -1.17 3.84
N GLN A 91 -8.48 -2.36 3.79
CA GLN A 91 -7.17 -2.61 4.39
C GLN A 91 -6.04 -1.84 3.67
N LEU A 92 -6.05 -1.84 2.33
CA LEU A 92 -5.08 -1.11 1.52
C LEU A 92 -5.18 0.41 1.75
N GLU A 93 -6.39 0.94 1.86
CA GLU A 93 -6.63 2.35 2.17
C GLU A 93 -6.11 2.73 3.55
N ALA A 94 -6.36 1.91 4.58
CA ALA A 94 -5.86 2.15 5.92
C ALA A 94 -4.32 2.17 5.99
N ILE A 95 -3.66 1.21 5.32
CA ILE A 95 -2.19 1.17 5.23
C ILE A 95 -1.67 2.43 4.53
N ARG A 96 -2.30 2.83 3.43
CA ARG A 96 -1.90 4.01 2.67
C ARG A 96 -2.05 5.31 3.48
N ALA A 97 -3.14 5.44 4.24
CA ALA A 97 -3.36 6.58 5.12
C ALA A 97 -2.26 6.68 6.19
N GLU A 98 -1.88 5.56 6.81
CA GLU A 98 -0.80 5.55 7.81
C GLU A 98 0.56 5.87 7.17
N GLN A 99 0.84 5.33 5.98
CA GLN A 99 2.06 5.66 5.23
C GLN A 99 2.13 7.15 4.88
N ALA A 100 1.02 7.77 4.46
CA ALA A 100 0.96 9.19 4.17
C ALA A 100 1.21 10.03 5.43
N ARG A 101 0.61 9.66 6.57
CA ARG A 101 0.84 10.32 7.86
C ARG A 101 2.31 10.26 8.27
N LEU A 102 2.94 9.09 8.13
CA LEU A 102 4.36 8.92 8.42
C LEU A 102 5.24 9.75 7.48
N ALA A 103 4.93 9.77 6.18
CA ALA A 103 5.65 10.56 5.20
C ALA A 103 5.57 12.06 5.49
N GLU A 104 4.41 12.56 5.91
CA GLU A 104 4.24 13.96 6.33
C GLU A 104 5.08 14.26 7.58
N ALA A 105 5.01 13.40 8.60
CA ALA A 105 5.79 13.56 9.83
C ALA A 105 7.30 13.60 9.53
N LEU A 106 7.81 12.68 8.70
CA LEU A 106 9.22 12.63 8.28
C LEU A 106 9.61 13.69 7.24
N GLY A 107 8.63 14.33 6.59
CA GLY A 107 8.83 15.49 5.74
C GLY A 107 9.24 16.73 6.53
N ARG A 108 8.92 16.77 7.83
CA ARG A 108 9.38 17.81 8.76
C ARG A 108 10.87 17.58 9.06
N GLY A 109 11.71 18.53 8.64
CA GLY A 109 13.18 18.39 8.72
C GLY A 109 13.69 18.04 10.12
N GLU A 110 13.08 18.60 11.17
CA GLU A 110 13.45 18.33 12.56
C GLU A 110 13.12 16.89 12.99
N VAL A 111 11.94 16.38 12.63
CA VAL A 111 11.52 15.00 12.93
C VAL A 111 12.43 14.00 12.22
N ARG A 112 12.84 14.30 10.98
CA ARG A 112 13.81 13.48 10.24
C ARG A 112 15.16 13.41 10.94
N VAL A 113 15.67 14.54 11.42
CA VAL A 113 16.94 14.60 12.18
C VAL A 113 16.83 13.81 13.48
N MET A 114 15.71 13.93 14.20
CA MET A 114 15.45 13.15 15.42
C MET A 114 15.44 11.64 15.12
N ALA A 115 14.75 11.21 14.05
CA ALA A 115 14.70 9.80 13.65
C ALA A 115 16.09 9.23 13.28
N MET A 116 16.90 9.98 12.52
CA MET A 116 18.27 9.57 12.19
C MET A 116 19.13 9.40 13.44
N ARG A 117 19.10 10.37 14.36
CA ARG A 117 19.84 10.30 15.63
C ARG A 117 19.38 9.15 16.51
N ALA A 118 18.06 8.91 16.60
CA ALA A 118 17.51 7.79 17.37
C ALA A 118 18.00 6.43 16.85
N GLY A 119 18.22 6.31 15.53
CA GLY A 119 18.78 5.10 14.90
C GLY A 119 20.21 4.78 15.34
N GLU A 120 21.01 5.79 15.69
CA GLU A 120 22.40 5.64 16.15
C GLU A 120 22.51 5.27 17.64
N LEU A 121 21.42 5.36 18.40
CA LEU A 121 21.40 5.02 19.82
C LEU A 121 21.32 3.51 20.05
N SER A 122 21.88 3.05 21.18
CA SER A 122 21.66 1.68 21.68
C SER A 122 20.18 1.44 21.98
N PRO A 123 19.71 0.18 21.95
CA PRO A 123 18.31 -0.14 22.26
C PRO A 123 17.85 0.40 23.63
N GLU A 124 18.68 0.32 24.68
CA GLU A 124 18.30 0.84 25.99
C GLU A 124 18.14 2.36 25.99
N ARG A 125 19.07 3.08 25.34
CA ARG A 125 19.02 4.55 25.26
C ARG A 125 17.88 5.03 24.38
N ARG A 126 17.60 4.32 23.30
CA ARG A 126 16.45 4.59 22.43
C ARG A 126 15.13 4.46 23.20
N LYS A 127 15.01 3.43 24.06
CA LYS A 127 13.86 3.25 24.95
C LYS A 127 13.70 4.44 25.91
N GLN A 128 14.79 4.89 26.56
CA GLN A 128 14.73 6.03 27.48
C GLN A 128 14.24 7.32 26.79
N VAL A 129 14.68 7.57 25.55
CA VAL A 129 14.21 8.72 24.76
C VAL A 129 12.72 8.58 24.44
N MET A 130 12.25 7.38 24.10
CA MET A 130 10.81 7.12 23.87
C MET A 130 9.98 7.37 25.14
N ASP A 131 10.43 6.90 26.30
CA ASP A 131 9.72 7.11 27.57
C ASP A 131 9.56 8.61 27.89
N LEU A 132 10.60 9.43 27.62
CA LEU A 132 10.53 10.88 27.79
C LEU A 132 9.59 11.55 26.78
N LEU A 133 9.64 11.13 25.51
CA LEU A 133 8.73 11.62 24.48
C LEU A 133 7.26 11.36 24.85
N ASP A 134 6.95 10.18 25.41
CA ASP A 134 5.61 9.82 25.86
C ASP A 134 5.10 10.70 27.02
N VAL A 135 6.00 11.18 27.90
CA VAL A 135 5.65 12.14 28.94
C VAL A 135 5.29 13.49 28.32
N ILE A 136 6.14 14.01 27.43
CA ILE A 136 5.91 15.31 26.77
C ILE A 136 4.63 15.27 25.94
N TYR A 137 4.41 14.19 25.19
CA TYR A 137 3.22 14.02 24.37
C TYR A 137 1.93 14.06 25.21
N ARG A 138 1.91 13.39 26.37
CA ARG A 138 0.74 13.43 27.26
C ARG A 138 0.47 14.81 27.85
N LEU A 139 1.52 15.57 28.17
CA LEU A 139 1.39 16.95 28.68
C LEU A 139 0.77 17.86 27.61
N GLU A 140 1.30 17.85 26.39
CA GLU A 140 0.76 18.61 25.25
C GLU A 140 -0.70 18.27 24.95
N GLN A 141 -1.07 16.98 24.98
CA GLN A 141 -2.47 16.57 24.77
C GLN A 141 -3.41 17.06 25.89
N ALA A 142 -2.96 17.06 27.14
CA ALA A 142 -3.76 17.56 28.26
C ALA A 142 -3.98 19.08 28.18
N GLU A 143 -2.95 19.83 27.77
CA GLU A 143 -3.05 21.27 27.54
C GLU A 143 -4.02 21.59 26.40
N GLN A 144 -3.92 20.88 25.27
CA GLN A 144 -4.80 21.07 24.11
C GLN A 144 -6.28 20.73 24.40
N GLN A 145 -6.57 19.83 25.34
CA GLN A 145 -7.93 19.50 25.76
C GLN A 145 -8.51 20.50 26.77
N GLY A 146 -7.66 21.14 27.59
CA GLY A 146 -8.08 22.19 28.52
C GLY A 146 -8.54 23.48 27.82
N THR A 147 -7.92 23.84 26.70
CA THR A 147 -8.21 25.07 25.95
C THR A 147 -9.51 25.03 25.12
N VAL A 148 -10.18 23.86 25.00
CA VAL A 148 -11.42 23.70 24.22
C VAL A 148 -12.68 23.77 25.10
N HIS A 149 -12.52 23.92 26.43
CA HIS A 149 -13.63 23.98 27.40
C HIS A 149 -13.72 25.30 28.19
N GLU A 150 -13.10 26.37 27.67
CA GLU A 150 -13.23 27.74 28.18
C GLU A 150 -13.81 28.65 27.09
#